data_AF-A0AAU6QYG3-F1
#
_entry.id   AF-A0AAU6QYG3-F1
#
_cell.length_a   1.000
_cell.length_b   1.000
_cell.length_c   1.000
_cell.angle_alpha   90.00
_cell.angle_beta   90.00
_cell.angle_gamma   90.00
#
_symmetry.space_group_name_H-M   'P 1'
#
loop_
_entity.id
_entity.type
_entity.pdbx_description
1 polymer ?
#
loop_
_entity_poly.entity_id
_entity_poly.type
_entity_poly.pdbx_seq_one_letter_code
_entity_poly.pdbx_strand_id
1 'polypeptide(L)' 'MDILKLAKDAGMLVVLDGRIGKEEYRSVHGSEQAFRRFADALCELAEHEVLSESTRSK' A
#
# COMPACT_ATOMS: atom_id res chain seq x y z
N MET A 1 -6.67 -1.27 -5.18
CA MET A 1 -5.64 -0.60 -4.36
C MET A 1 -4.24 -0.78 -4.98
N ASP A 2 -3.44 0.29 -5.13
CA ASP A 2 -2.00 0.19 -5.47
C ASP A 2 -1.17 0.39 -4.20
N ILE A 3 -0.74 -0.71 -3.59
CA ILE A 3 -0.02 -0.71 -2.30
C ILE A 3 1.35 -0.04 -2.40
N LEU A 4 1.98 -0.04 -3.57
CA LEU A 4 3.30 0.57 -3.75
C LEU A 4 3.20 2.08 -3.93
N LYS A 5 2.13 2.56 -4.55
CA LYS A 5 1.80 3.98 -4.52
C LYS A 5 1.53 4.46 -3.08
N LEU A 6 0.75 3.70 -2.31
CA LEU A 6 0.49 4.02 -0.90
C LEU A 6 1.77 4.08 -0.07
N ALA A 7 2.69 3.11 -0.26
CA ALA A 7 3.98 3.12 0.39
C ALA A 7 4.79 4.38 0.05
N LYS A 8 4.84 4.78 -1.23
CA LYS A 8 5.54 6.00 -1.67
C LYS A 8 4.91 7.26 -1.08
N ASP A 9 3.59 7.35 -1.07
CA ASP A 9 2.86 8.50 -0.52
C ASP A 9 3.07 8.63 1.00
N ALA A 10 3.22 7.51 1.71
CA ALA A 10 3.58 7.48 3.14
C ALA A 10 5.05 7.87 3.42
N GLY A 11 5.88 8.01 2.37
CA GLY A 11 7.30 8.32 2.45
C GLY A 11 8.20 7.10 2.60
N MET A 12 7.74 5.92 2.20
CA MET A 12 8.55 4.71 2.14
C MET A 12 9.36 4.67 0.83
N LEU A 13 10.58 4.14 0.89
CA LEU A 13 11.41 3.82 -0.25
C LEU A 13 11.00 2.46 -0.83
N VAL A 14 10.65 2.43 -2.12
CA VAL A 14 10.35 1.21 -2.86
C VAL A 14 11.49 0.93 -3.84
N VAL A 15 12.16 -0.21 -3.70
CA VAL A 15 13.30 -0.64 -4.52
C VAL A 15 12.88 -1.82 -5.40
N LEU A 16 13.27 -1.82 -6.68
CA LEU A 16 13.15 -2.99 -7.54
C LEU A 16 14.44 -3.80 -7.43
N ASP A 17 14.38 -4.94 -6.73
CA ASP A 17 15.54 -5.79 -6.47
C ASP A 17 15.86 -6.70 -7.67
N GLY A 18 14.85 -7.04 -8.46
CA GLY A 18 15.04 -7.84 -9.65
C GLY A 18 13.75 -8.16 -10.39
N ARG A 19 13.92 -8.70 -11.59
CA ARG A 19 12.82 -9.18 -12.43
C ARG A 19 13.15 -10.56 -12.96
N ILE A 20 12.26 -11.52 -12.72
CA ILE A 20 12.38 -12.88 -13.26
C ILE A 20 11.17 -13.13 -14.15
N GLY A 21 11.42 -13.21 -15.46
CA GLY A 21 10.34 -13.24 -16.46
C GLY A 21 9.48 -11.98 -16.39
N LYS A 22 8.18 -12.16 -16.08
CA LYS A 22 7.24 -11.05 -15.93
C LYS A 22 7.12 -10.55 -14.48
N GLU A 23 7.61 -11.32 -13.51
CA GLU A 23 7.48 -11.05 -12.08
C GLU A 23 8.55 -10.07 -11.62
N GLU A 24 8.14 -9.09 -10.79
CA GLU A 24 9.02 -8.06 -10.25
C GLU A 24 9.10 -8.19 -8.73
N TYR A 25 10.32 -8.28 -8.20
CA TYR A 25 10.61 -8.42 -6.78
C TYR A 25 11.01 -7.06 -6.24
N ARG A 26 10.31 -6.59 -5.21
CA ARG A 26 10.50 -5.25 -4.65
C ARG A 26 10.59 -5.29 -3.14
N SER A 27 11.54 -4.54 -2.59
CA SER A 27 11.67 -4.29 -1.16
C SER A 27 11.13 -2.91 -0.82
N VAL A 28 10.54 -2.79 0.38
CA VAL A 28 9.98 -1.53 0.89
C VAL A 28 10.63 -1.21 2.23
N HIS A 29 11.26 -0.04 2.32
CA HIS A 29 12.03 0.40 3.47
C HIS A 29 11.58 1.79 3.92
N GLY A 30 11.77 2.12 5.20
CA GLY A 30 11.45 3.45 5.71
C GLY A 30 11.71 3.55 7.20
N SER A 31 11.55 4.76 7.74
CA SER A 31 11.54 4.96 9.19
C SER A 31 10.26 4.40 9.81
N GLU A 32 10.26 4.15 11.12
CA GLU A 32 9.05 3.73 11.84
C GLU A 32 7.88 4.70 11.64
N GLN A 33 8.16 6.01 11.60
CA GLN A 33 7.14 7.02 11.35
C GLN A 33 6.51 6.91 9.96
N ALA A 34 7.31 6.63 8.92
CA ALA A 34 6.78 6.39 7.58
C ALA A 34 5.95 5.10 7.53
N PHE A 35 6.41 4.06 8.23
CA PHE A 35 5.66 2.81 8.34
C PHE A 35 4.32 2.99 9.07
N ARG A 36 4.28 3.82 10.12
CA ARG A 36 3.04 4.16 10.82
C ARG A 36 2.03 4.83 9.88
N ARG A 37 2.46 5.88 9.16
CA ARG A 37 1.59 6.58 8.18
C ARG A 37 1.07 5.64 7.09
N PHE A 38 1.91 4.71 6.63
CA PHE A 38 1.50 3.69 5.67
C PHE A 38 0.40 2.78 6.25
N ALA A 39 0.57 2.30 7.48
CA ALA A 39 -0.41 1.45 8.14
C ALA A 39 -1.74 2.18 8.38
N ASP A 40 -1.68 3.44 8.82
CA ASP A 40 -2.88 4.26 9.05
C ASP A 40 -3.65 4.45 7.73
N ALA A 41 -2.97 4.84 6.66
CA ALA A 41 -3.58 5.01 5.35
C ALA A 41 -4.14 3.69 4.78
N LEU A 42 -3.48 2.56 5.06
CA LEU A 42 -3.95 1.23 4.67
C LEU A 42 -5.26 0.85 5.39
N CYS A 43 -5.35 1.16 6.69
CA CYS A 43 -6.58 0.94 7.47
C CYS A 43 -7.73 1.83 6.97
N GLU A 44 -7.49 3.11 6.73
CA GLU A 44 -8.50 4.02 6.17
C GLU A 44 -9.03 3.51 4.82
N LEU A 45 -8.14 3.07 3.93
CA LEU A 45 -8.51 2.48 2.64
C LEU A 45 -9.37 1.23 2.79
N ALA A 46 -9.00 0.33 3.71
CA ALA A 46 -9.76 -0.89 3.96
C ALA A 46 -11.17 -0.57 4.51
N GLU A 47 -11.29 0.41 5.40
CA GLU A 47 -12.59 0.86 5.92
C GLU A 47 -13.49 1.45 4.81
N HIS A 48 -12.91 2.22 3.88
CA HIS A 48 -13.63 2.79 2.75
C HIS A 48 -14.06 1.73 1.72
N GLU A 49 -13.26 0.69 1.47
CA GLU A 49 -13.67 -0.43 0.61
C GLU A 49 -14.87 -1.18 1.21
N VAL A 50 -14.83 -1.48 2.52
CA VAL A 50 -15.93 -2.17 3.24
C VAL A 50 -17.22 -1.34 3.25
N LEU A 51 -17.12 -0.01 3.37
CA LEU A 51 -18.28 0.88 3.29
C LEU A 51 -18.88 0.91 1.87
N SER A 52 -18.03 0.89 0.84
CA SER A 52 -18.46 0.92 -0.57
C SER A 52 -19.19 -0.37 -0.99
N GLU A 53 -18.77 -1.52 -0.49
CA GLU A 53 -19.41 -2.81 -0.73
C GLU A 53 -20.78 -2.91 -0.05
N SER A 54 -20.92 -2.36 1.16
CA SER A 54 -22.22 -2.25 1.85
C SER A 54 -23.22 -1.35 1.12
N THR A 55 -22.75 -0.33 0.38
CA THR A 55 -23.64 0.54 -0.42
C THR A 55 -24.05 -0.05 -1.77
N ARG A 56 -23.32 -1.03 -2.30
CA ARG A 56 -23.66 -1.71 -3.58
C ARG A 56 -24.65 -2.86 -3.41
N SER A 57 -24.86 -3.34 -2.18
CA SER A 57 -25.77 -4.46 -1.85
C SER A 57 -27.16 -4.02 -1.36
N LYS A 58 -27.58 -2.77 -1.62
CA LYS A 58 -28.93 -2.25 -1.31
C LYS A 58 -29.66 -1.83 -2.57
#